data_AF-G1UUK4-F1
#
_entry.id   AF-G1UUK4-F1
#
_cell.length_a   1.000
_cell.length_b   1.000
_cell.length_c   1.000
_cell.angle_alpha   90.00
_cell.angle_beta   90.00
_cell.angle_gamma   90.00
#
_symmetry.space_group_name_H-M   'P 1'
#
loop_
_entity.id
_entity.type
_entity.pdbx_description
1 polymer ?
#
loop_
_entity_poly.entity_id
_entity_poly.type
_entity_poly.pdbx_seq_one_letter_code
_entity_poly.pdbx_strand_id
1 'polypeptide(L)'
;MRVFVLVLIGVLVIGGAFAVQHMRLQRAKSSIALLEKDLAAARKEAAAWKLTADQARAGQTALAGQAQACLDRESAAQADADQWQAILTEMRTRDLSDAEKTGVPDDATRRALLTDLDRPL
;
A
#
# COMPACT_ATOMS: atom_id res chain seq x y z
N MET A 1 40.22 72.56 -20.79
CA MET A 1 40.60 71.53 -19.79
C MET A 1 39.43 71.14 -18.87
N ARG A 2 38.80 72.05 -18.11
CA ARG A 2 37.69 71.73 -17.17
C ARG A 2 36.51 70.95 -17.78
N VAL A 3 36.01 71.37 -18.94
CA VAL A 3 34.87 70.70 -19.61
C VAL A 3 35.22 69.26 -20.00
N PHE A 4 36.44 69.04 -20.50
CA PHE A 4 36.91 67.71 -20.90
C PHE A 4 37.01 66.74 -19.71
N VAL A 5 37.46 67.26 -18.55
CA VAL A 5 37.51 66.49 -17.30
C VAL A 5 36.11 66.10 -16.81
N LEU A 6 35.14 67.03 -16.89
CA LEU A 6 33.76 66.74 -16.49
C LEU A 6 33.09 65.69 -17.40
N VAL A 7 33.35 65.75 -18.70
CA VAL A 7 32.84 64.74 -19.67
C VAL A 7 33.44 63.36 -19.36
N LEU A 8 34.74 63.27 -19.08
CA LEU A 8 35.39 62.00 -18.72
C LEU A 8 34.81 61.39 -17.43
N ILE A 9 34.56 62.22 -16.42
CA ILE A 9 33.93 61.76 -15.17
C ILE A 9 32.51 61.26 -15.44
N GLY A 10 31.73 61.98 -16.26
CA GLY A 10 30.38 61.57 -16.64
C GLY A 10 30.35 60.20 -17.35
N VAL A 11 31.26 59.98 -18.31
CA VAL A 11 31.38 58.69 -19.01
C VAL A 11 31.77 57.57 -18.05
N LEU A 12 32.69 57.82 -17.12
CA LEU A 12 33.15 56.82 -16.16
C LEU A 12 32.04 56.41 -15.17
N VAL A 13 31.23 57.38 -14.71
CA VAL A 13 30.09 57.12 -13.83
C VAL A 13 29.00 56.33 -14.56
N ILE A 14 28.64 56.73 -15.80
CA ILE A 14 27.62 56.04 -16.59
C ILE A 14 28.07 54.63 -16.96
N GLY A 15 29.33 54.46 -17.40
CA GLY A 15 29.90 53.15 -17.72
C GLY A 15 29.96 52.23 -16.50
N GLY A 16 30.35 52.76 -15.33
CA GLY A 16 30.37 52.02 -14.07
C GLY A 16 28.97 51.57 -13.64
N ALA A 17 27.96 52.45 -13.74
CA ALA A 17 26.58 52.11 -13.43
C ALA A 17 26.02 51.01 -14.35
N PHE A 18 26.30 51.10 -15.66
CA PHE A 18 25.88 50.09 -16.63
C PHE A 18 26.53 48.73 -16.37
N ALA A 19 27.83 48.69 -16.06
CA ALA A 19 28.53 47.46 -15.72
C ALA A 19 27.94 46.78 -14.47
N VAL A 20 27.63 47.56 -13.42
CA VAL A 20 27.00 47.03 -12.20
C VAL A 20 25.60 46.47 -12.49
N GLN A 21 24.79 47.17 -13.29
CA GLN A 21 23.47 46.69 -13.69
C GLN A 21 23.56 45.39 -14.50
N HIS A 22 24.51 45.30 -15.43
CA HIS A 22 24.72 44.11 -16.24
C HIS A 22 25.15 42.90 -15.39
N MET A 23 26.06 43.10 -14.43
CA MET A 23 26.45 42.06 -13.47
C MET A 23 25.28 41.58 -12.62
N ARG A 24 24.44 42.51 -12.11
CA ARG A 24 23.24 42.16 -11.33
C ARG A 24 22.25 41.36 -12.17
N LEU A 25 22.04 41.75 -13.43
CA LEU A 25 21.15 41.04 -14.35
C LEU A 25 21.67 39.63 -14.67
N GLN A 26 22.97 39.47 -14.90
CA GLN A 26 23.57 38.16 -15.12
C GLN A 26 23.46 37.25 -13.89
N ARG A 27 23.69 37.79 -12.69
CA ARG A 27 23.48 37.04 -11.44
C ARG A 27 22.03 36.59 -11.29
N ALA A 28 21.07 37.49 -11.50
CA ALA A 28 19.65 37.17 -11.44
C ALA A 28 19.25 36.09 -12.46
N LYS A 29 19.77 36.18 -13.70
CA LYS A 29 19.55 35.13 -14.72
C LYS A 29 20.13 33.79 -14.28
N SER A 30 21.33 33.78 -13.72
CA SER A 30 21.95 32.55 -13.24
C SER A 30 21.20 31.93 -12.06
N SER A 31 20.69 32.75 -11.13
CA SER A 31 19.89 32.26 -10.01
C SER A 31 18.55 31.71 -10.48
N ILE A 32 17.90 32.35 -11.47
CA ILE A 32 16.66 31.83 -12.06
C ILE A 32 16.91 30.47 -12.71
N ALA A 33 17.97 30.33 -13.50
CA ALA A 33 18.31 29.07 -14.15
C ALA A 33 18.61 27.94 -13.14
N LEU A 34 19.19 28.26 -11.99
CA LEU A 34 19.37 27.30 -10.89
C LEU A 34 18.04 26.94 -10.24
N LEU A 35 17.22 27.93 -9.88
CA LEU A 35 15.90 27.73 -9.29
C LEU A 35 14.98 26.90 -10.20
N GLU A 36 15.03 27.10 -11.51
CA GLU A 36 14.25 26.30 -12.47
C GLU A 36 14.68 24.82 -12.45
N LYS A 37 15.99 24.56 -12.35
CA LYS A 37 16.52 23.19 -12.24
C LYS A 37 16.13 22.54 -10.91
N ASP A 38 16.29 23.26 -9.81
CA ASP A 38 15.95 22.77 -8.47
C ASP A 38 14.45 22.50 -8.36
N LEU A 39 13.62 23.38 -8.93
CA LEU A 39 12.17 23.21 -8.99
C LEU A 39 11.80 21.98 -9.85
N ALA A 40 12.45 21.78 -10.99
CA ALA A 40 12.23 20.58 -11.81
C ALA A 40 12.64 19.29 -11.07
N ALA A 41 13.75 19.30 -10.35
CA ALA A 41 14.19 18.18 -9.52
C ALA A 41 13.21 17.91 -8.37
N ALA A 42 12.84 18.94 -7.62
CA ALA A 42 11.88 18.84 -6.52
C ALA A 42 10.50 18.33 -6.99
N ARG A 43 10.04 18.75 -8.18
CA ARG A 43 8.80 18.21 -8.77
C ARG A 43 8.90 16.72 -9.10
N LYS A 44 10.03 16.26 -9.62
CA LYS A 44 10.25 14.84 -9.89
C LYS A 44 10.27 14.03 -8.61
N GLU A 45 10.97 14.52 -7.59
CA GLU A 45 11.02 13.88 -6.27
C GLU A 45 9.63 13.84 -5.63
N ALA A 46 8.89 14.94 -5.65
CA ALA A 46 7.52 14.99 -5.14
C ALA A 46 6.59 14.00 -5.86
N ALA A 47 6.72 13.85 -7.18
CA ALA A 47 5.97 12.87 -7.95
C ALA A 47 6.34 11.42 -7.56
N ALA A 48 7.62 11.12 -7.35
CA ALA A 48 8.07 9.82 -6.89
C ALA A 48 7.53 9.50 -5.48
N TRP A 49 7.63 10.44 -4.55
CA TRP A 49 7.07 10.29 -3.21
C TRP A 49 5.56 10.08 -3.23
N LYS A 50 4.83 10.83 -4.06
CA LYS A 50 3.39 10.65 -4.23
C LYS A 50 3.06 9.24 -4.71
N LEU A 51 3.76 8.75 -5.73
CA LEU A 51 3.57 7.39 -6.23
C LEU A 51 3.80 6.33 -5.15
N THR A 52 4.90 6.45 -4.39
CA THR A 52 5.20 5.51 -3.29
C THR A 52 4.15 5.56 -2.18
N ALA A 53 3.66 6.74 -1.82
CA ALA A 53 2.61 6.91 -0.83
C ALA A 53 1.27 6.31 -1.28
N ASP A 54 0.91 6.52 -2.55
CA ASP A 54 -0.32 5.96 -3.12
C ASP A 54 -0.25 4.43 -3.20
N GLN A 55 0.90 3.85 -3.55
CA GLN A 55 1.14 2.41 -3.51
C GLN A 55 1.05 1.85 -2.08
N ALA A 56 1.65 2.51 -1.10
CA ALA A 56 1.60 2.10 0.29
C ALA A 56 0.15 2.11 0.83
N ARG A 57 -0.63 3.14 0.50
CA ARG A 57 -2.05 3.22 0.86
C ARG A 57 -2.87 2.11 0.23
N ALA A 58 -2.67 1.83 -1.06
CA ALA A 58 -3.34 0.72 -1.73
C ALA A 58 -3.03 -0.63 -1.07
N GLY A 59 -1.76 -0.86 -0.71
CA GLY A 59 -1.33 -2.05 0.03
C GLY A 59 -1.97 -2.17 1.41
N GLN A 60 -2.05 -1.07 2.17
CA GLN A 60 -2.72 -1.04 3.47
C GLN A 60 -4.21 -1.38 3.37
N THR A 61 -4.91 -0.80 2.38
CA THR A 61 -6.33 -1.11 2.13
C THR A 61 -6.53 -2.58 1.77
N ALA A 62 -5.65 -3.14 0.94
CA ALA A 62 -5.71 -4.57 0.58
C ALA A 62 -5.49 -5.48 1.80
N LEU A 63 -4.49 -5.17 2.64
CA LEU A 63 -4.23 -5.91 3.87
C LEU A 63 -5.41 -5.82 4.85
N ALA A 64 -6.01 -4.65 5.01
CA ALA A 64 -7.19 -4.47 5.84
C ALA A 64 -8.38 -5.30 5.34
N GLY A 65 -8.61 -5.33 4.02
CA GLY A 65 -9.65 -6.16 3.41
C GLY A 65 -9.42 -7.66 3.62
N GLN A 66 -8.17 -8.13 3.50
CA GLN A 66 -7.83 -9.53 3.76
C GLN A 66 -7.98 -9.90 5.24
N ALA A 67 -7.57 -9.02 6.15
CA ALA A 67 -7.75 -9.23 7.58
C ALA A 67 -9.23 -9.32 7.94
N GLN A 68 -10.06 -8.43 7.41
CA GLN A 68 -11.51 -8.48 7.63
C GLN A 68 -12.12 -9.78 7.08
N ALA A 69 -11.77 -10.18 5.87
CA ALA A 69 -12.25 -11.45 5.30
C ALA A 69 -11.84 -12.68 6.13
N CYS A 70 -10.69 -12.63 6.82
CA CYS A 70 -10.28 -13.68 7.74
C CYS A 70 -11.17 -13.73 8.97
N LEU A 71 -11.44 -12.57 9.59
CA LEU A 71 -12.33 -12.48 10.74
C LEU A 71 -13.77 -12.91 10.39
N ASP A 72 -14.24 -12.52 9.20
CA ASP A 72 -15.57 -12.91 8.71
C ASP A 72 -15.66 -14.44 8.52
N ARG A 73 -14.62 -15.09 7.99
CA ARG A 73 -14.58 -16.55 7.88
C ARG A 73 -14.53 -17.24 9.24
N GLU A 74 -13.75 -16.70 10.18
CA GLU A 74 -13.64 -17.27 11.52
C GLU A 74 -14.98 -17.18 12.26
N SER A 75 -15.65 -16.03 12.21
CA SER A 75 -16.99 -15.86 12.81
C SER A 75 -18.04 -16.77 12.16
N ALA A 76 -18.01 -16.95 10.83
CA ALA A 76 -18.88 -17.90 10.15
C ALA A 76 -18.59 -19.34 10.59
N ALA A 77 -17.32 -19.73 10.68
CA ALA A 77 -16.94 -21.07 11.14
C ALA A 77 -17.34 -21.33 12.60
N GLN A 78 -17.28 -20.32 13.47
CA GLN A 78 -17.76 -20.42 14.84
C GLN A 78 -19.29 -20.60 14.88
N ALA A 79 -20.04 -19.81 14.11
CA ALA A 79 -21.48 -19.95 14.01
C ALA A 79 -21.91 -21.33 13.48
N ASP A 80 -21.20 -21.85 12.48
CA ASP A 80 -21.43 -23.20 11.96
C ASP A 80 -21.13 -24.26 13.04
N ALA A 81 -20.03 -24.11 13.77
CA ALA A 81 -19.68 -25.02 14.86
C ALA A 81 -20.74 -25.03 15.98
N ASP A 82 -21.22 -23.86 16.38
CA ASP A 82 -22.30 -23.70 17.37
C ASP A 82 -23.59 -24.38 16.88
N GLN A 83 -23.92 -24.22 15.60
CA GLN A 83 -25.08 -24.86 15.00
C GLN A 83 -24.95 -26.40 15.01
N TRP A 84 -23.79 -26.92 14.62
CA TRP A 84 -23.53 -28.37 14.69
C TRP A 84 -23.55 -28.90 16.12
N GLN A 85 -23.01 -28.15 17.08
CA GLN A 85 -23.04 -28.52 18.48
C GLN A 85 -24.47 -28.61 19.01
N ALA A 86 -25.34 -27.67 18.65
CA ALA A 86 -26.75 -27.70 19.01
C ALA A 86 -27.43 -28.96 18.43
N ILE A 87 -27.23 -29.24 17.14
CA ILE A 87 -27.78 -30.43 16.47
C ILE A 87 -27.32 -31.72 17.16
N LEU A 88 -26.03 -31.84 17.45
CA LEU A 88 -25.46 -33.02 18.08
C LEU A 88 -25.94 -33.20 19.53
N THR A 89 -26.20 -32.10 20.24
CA THR A 89 -26.71 -32.14 21.62
C THR A 89 -28.18 -32.53 21.66
N GLU A 90 -28.99 -32.05 20.71
CA GLU A 90 -30.42 -32.36 20.63
C GLU A 90 -30.71 -33.71 19.96
N MET A 91 -29.73 -34.28 19.23
CA MET A 91 -29.84 -35.62 18.67
C MET A 91 -30.03 -36.66 19.78
N ARG A 92 -31.27 -37.10 19.95
CA ARG A 92 -31.56 -38.35 20.66
C ARG A 92 -31.20 -39.52 19.76
N THR A 93 -30.06 -40.14 20.03
CA THR A 93 -29.77 -41.48 19.53
C THR A 93 -30.70 -42.47 20.23
N ARG A 94 -31.38 -43.35 19.47
CA ARG A 94 -31.98 -44.55 20.05
C ARG A 94 -30.99 -45.69 19.92
N ASP A 95 -31.03 -46.61 20.87
CA ASP A 95 -30.32 -47.86 20.71
C ASP A 95 -30.89 -48.67 19.53
N LEU A 96 -29.97 -49.20 18.73
CA LEU A 96 -30.29 -50.15 17.68
C LEU A 96 -30.89 -51.41 18.31
N SER A 97 -31.95 -51.94 17.71
CA SER A 97 -32.46 -53.26 18.07
C SER A 97 -31.46 -54.35 17.65
N ASP A 98 -31.54 -55.53 18.26
CA ASP A 98 -30.56 -56.59 17.99
C ASP A 98 -30.60 -57.09 16.54
N ALA A 99 -31.76 -57.01 15.87
CA ALA A 99 -31.88 -57.31 14.44
C ALA A 99 -31.19 -56.27 13.54
N GLU A 100 -31.15 -55.00 13.96
CA GLU A 100 -30.48 -53.93 13.22
C GLU A 100 -28.96 -53.99 13.40
N LYS A 101 -28.47 -54.42 14.57
CA LYS A 101 -27.03 -54.58 14.85
C LYS A 101 -26.34 -55.58 13.91
N THR A 102 -27.04 -56.61 13.47
CA THR A 102 -26.50 -57.64 12.55
C THR A 102 -26.16 -57.11 11.15
N GLY A 103 -26.72 -55.98 10.72
CA GLY A 103 -26.47 -55.38 9.40
C GLY A 103 -25.52 -54.18 9.42
N VAL A 104 -25.09 -53.71 10.59
CA VAL A 104 -24.23 -52.53 10.73
C VAL A 104 -22.76 -52.96 10.72
N PRO A 105 -21.92 -52.42 9.82
CA PRO A 105 -20.49 -52.67 9.85
C PRO A 105 -19.90 -52.29 11.21
N ASP A 106 -19.09 -53.21 11.74
CA ASP A 106 -18.39 -52.98 12.98
C ASP A 106 -17.44 -51.78 12.88
N ASP A 107 -17.03 -51.28 14.04
CA ASP A 107 -16.26 -50.05 14.15
C ASP A 107 -14.86 -50.16 13.51
N ALA A 108 -14.33 -51.38 13.42
CA ALA A 108 -13.08 -51.69 12.73
C ALA A 108 -13.23 -51.56 11.21
N THR A 109 -14.32 -52.13 10.66
CA THR A 109 -14.68 -52.04 9.23
C THR A 109 -14.95 -50.60 8.83
N ARG A 110 -15.61 -49.82 9.71
CA ARG A 110 -15.89 -48.40 9.48
C ARG A 110 -14.61 -47.56 9.42
N ARG A 111 -13.64 -47.83 10.30
CA ARG A 111 -12.32 -47.16 10.28
C ARG A 111 -11.47 -47.54 9.06
N ALA A 112 -11.52 -48.80 8.65
CA ALA A 112 -10.84 -49.25 7.43
C ALA A 112 -11.35 -48.49 6.19
N LEU A 113 -12.68 -48.33 6.07
CA LEU A 113 -13.30 -47.57 4.98
C LEU A 113 -12.93 -46.08 4.98
N LEU A 114 -12.91 -45.44 6.15
CA LEU A 114 -12.46 -44.04 6.29
C LEU A 114 -11.03 -43.83 5.78
N THR A 115 -10.14 -44.79 6.09
CA THR A 115 -8.75 -44.75 5.65
C THR A 115 -8.62 -44.86 4.12
N ASP A 116 -9.53 -45.59 3.48
CA ASP A 116 -9.57 -45.74 2.02
C ASP A 116 -10.21 -44.53 1.32
N LEU A 117 -11.17 -43.86 1.95
CA LEU A 117 -11.81 -42.63 1.46
C LEU A 117 -10.89 -41.40 1.48
N ASP A 118 -9.91 -41.35 2.40
CA ASP A 118 -8.92 -40.28 2.49
C ASP A 118 -7.77 -40.40 1.46
N ARG A 119 -7.73 -41.46 0.64
CA ARG A 119 -6.77 -41.56 -0.45
C ARG A 119 -7.27 -40.89 -1.72
N PRO A 120 -6.42 -40.14 -2.43
CA PRO A 120 -6.79 -39.60 -3.74
C PRO A 120 -7.05 -40.76 -4.72
N LEU A 121 -8.16 -40.66 -5.45
CA LEU A 121 -8.61 -41.57 -6.51
C LEU A 121 -7.58 -41.72 -7.63
#